data_AF-A0AAT9I4J5-F1
#
_entry.id   AF-A0AAT9I4J5-F1
#
_cell.length_a   1.000
_cell.length_b   1.000
_cell.length_c   1.000
_cell.angle_alpha   90.00
_cell.angle_beta   90.00
_cell.angle_gamma   90.00
#
_symmetry.space_group_name_H-M   'P 1'
#
loop_
_entity.id
_entity.type
_entity.pdbx_description
1 polymer ?
#
loop_
_entity_poly.entity_id
_entity_poly.type
_entity_poly.pdbx_seq_one_letter_code
_entity_poly.pdbx_strand_id
1 'polypeptide(L)'
;MMRLLIILLLLYPLGLFAQGKGHHEASNASAQVVAVDQFGRSFNTVSGYKPKKQVGIFYWPWIGQPYASGIYDATQISAMPNGLKLLYDFKYLNDSISPTGQAHFWGAPLWGYYNSADEWVIRRQMKMLTLAGVDFIVFDLTNRVTYKDVYEKVFRVIEEFIAEGWTPPKAVFYTHSKSFETTWQVYRELYQPGLYPKAWYRVNGKPMIIAYTKEADDVAEAISRNDTTYTPTPYSKELKDFFYFKKPQWPFDTVYEDGFPWIEWSFPQPLHGNIMSVSVASHPKVPMSRSITSGWINWGRGWDPATQTNKKEDILTGGFFQKQWDHALQVDPDTVFVGGWNEWIAYKQPYGDEYMLCDAADIEYSRDIEPMRGGYEDAFYIQMIKNIRQFKGISNKAAGHAATTIDIAKSTAQWANVPAVYKNIDRTPESRAHYGASKKVFYTQPAPVNNLQELRVTHDNKHFYFLVKAEKPFVHSSDAKSGLQLLIGKGDPAVKGWNGYEYVIEPDMTTGKARVSKLDKGYKKTLIGTTAFVQDKNLLQLQIPRQLLAAGKETQQIYFKVADGIAKPADIMEYYISGSAMPMGRLSYLYRMDK
;
A
#
# COMPACT_ATOMS: atom_id res chain seq x y z
N MET A 1 -0.23 26.66 74.08
CA MET A 1 0.28 25.72 73.06
C MET A 1 -0.85 24.73 72.78
N MET A 2 -1.77 24.93 71.82
CA MET A 2 -1.63 24.86 70.35
C MET A 2 -0.99 23.52 69.92
N ARG A 3 -1.59 22.62 69.12
CA ARG A 3 -2.66 22.76 68.12
C ARG A 3 -3.50 21.48 67.99
N LEU A 4 -4.78 21.68 67.71
CA LEU A 4 -5.81 20.71 67.32
C LEU A 4 -5.61 20.18 65.89
N LEU A 5 -6.03 18.94 65.68
CA LEU A 5 -6.34 18.33 64.37
C LEU A 5 -7.44 19.14 63.65
N ILE A 6 -7.23 19.42 62.36
CA ILE A 6 -8.28 19.86 61.43
C ILE A 6 -8.32 18.87 60.26
N ILE A 7 -9.48 18.24 60.15
CA ILE A 7 -9.97 17.50 58.98
C ILE A 7 -10.33 18.54 57.91
N LEU A 8 -9.79 18.39 56.69
CA LEU A 8 -10.32 19.09 55.52
C LEU A 8 -10.56 18.07 54.40
N LEU A 9 -11.85 17.80 54.17
CA LEU A 9 -12.34 17.17 52.94
C LEU A 9 -12.12 18.15 51.77
N LEU A 10 -11.39 17.70 50.75
CA LEU A 10 -11.45 18.30 49.42
C LEU A 10 -12.03 17.28 48.45
N LEU A 11 -13.30 17.53 48.09
CA LEU A 11 -14.05 16.91 47.02
C LEU A 11 -13.30 17.09 45.70
N TYR A 12 -12.73 16.01 45.15
CA TYR A 12 -12.40 15.95 43.73
C TYR A 12 -13.68 15.56 42.96
N PRO A 13 -14.08 16.31 41.93
CA PRO A 13 -15.22 15.92 41.12
C PRO A 13 -14.84 14.65 40.34
N LEU A 14 -15.64 13.59 40.53
CA LEU A 14 -15.72 12.49 39.59
C LEU A 14 -16.13 13.07 38.24
N GLY A 15 -15.14 13.35 37.39
CA GLY A 15 -15.36 13.45 35.96
C GLY A 15 -15.72 12.06 35.45
N LEU A 16 -17.02 11.73 35.43
CA LEU A 16 -17.53 10.75 34.49
C LEU A 16 -17.05 11.17 33.11
N PHE A 17 -16.10 10.45 32.54
CA PHE A 17 -15.92 10.45 31.09
C PHE A 17 -17.14 9.76 30.51
N ALA A 18 -18.23 10.53 30.40
CA ALA A 18 -19.29 10.25 29.48
C ALA A 18 -18.62 10.08 28.12
N GLN A 19 -18.74 8.87 27.54
CA GLN A 19 -18.62 8.69 26.11
C GLN A 19 -19.62 9.66 25.47
N GLY A 20 -19.12 10.84 25.11
CA GLY A 20 -19.86 11.76 24.28
C GLY A 20 -20.26 10.99 23.03
N LYS A 21 -21.56 10.93 22.76
CA LYS A 21 -22.09 10.61 21.44
C LYS A 21 -21.54 11.67 20.50
N GLY A 22 -20.34 11.43 19.99
CA GLY A 22 -19.75 12.20 18.92
C GLY A 22 -20.62 12.01 17.70
N HIS A 23 -21.00 13.13 17.10
CA HIS A 23 -21.50 13.18 15.73
C HIS A 23 -20.69 12.22 14.85
N HIS A 24 -21.38 11.46 14.00
CA HIS A 24 -20.75 10.70 12.91
C HIS A 24 -20.04 11.67 11.97
N GLU A 25 -18.82 12.10 12.32
CA GLU A 25 -17.90 12.68 11.36
C GLU A 25 -17.45 11.53 10.44
N ALA A 26 -17.91 11.59 9.20
CA ALA A 26 -17.44 10.73 8.14
C ALA A 26 -15.93 10.96 7.93
N SER A 27 -15.08 10.13 8.54
CA SER A 27 -13.66 10.07 8.20
C SER A 27 -13.15 8.64 8.25
N ASN A 28 -13.39 7.88 7.18
CA ASN A 28 -12.54 6.75 6.80
C ASN A 28 -12.64 6.58 5.28
N ALA A 29 -11.98 7.48 4.53
CA ALA A 29 -12.04 7.43 3.07
C ALA A 29 -11.43 6.15 2.48
N SER A 30 -10.62 5.39 3.24
CA SER A 30 -10.15 4.05 2.86
C SER A 30 -11.28 3.02 2.70
N ALA A 31 -12.38 3.17 3.45
CA ALA A 31 -13.52 2.27 3.40
C ALA A 31 -14.46 2.52 2.19
N GLN A 32 -14.33 3.67 1.53
CA GLN A 32 -15.24 4.16 0.48
C GLN A 32 -14.71 4.02 -0.95
N VAL A 33 -13.53 3.43 -1.13
CA VAL A 33 -13.00 3.14 -2.48
C VAL A 33 -13.46 1.78 -3.00
N VAL A 34 -13.54 1.63 -4.31
CA VAL A 34 -13.81 0.39 -5.05
C VAL A 34 -12.81 0.25 -6.21
N ALA A 35 -12.63 -0.94 -6.75
CA ALA A 35 -11.79 -1.14 -7.92
C ALA A 35 -12.16 -2.43 -8.66
N VAL A 36 -11.66 -2.55 -9.89
CA VAL A 36 -11.58 -3.78 -10.66
C VAL A 36 -10.21 -3.82 -11.34
N ASP A 37 -9.49 -4.93 -11.25
CA ASP A 37 -8.21 -5.09 -11.94
C ASP A 37 -8.38 -5.64 -13.36
N GLN A 38 -7.27 -5.79 -14.09
CA GLN A 38 -7.24 -6.30 -15.46
C GLN A 38 -7.70 -7.77 -15.59
N PHE A 39 -7.78 -8.52 -14.48
CA PHE A 39 -8.24 -9.91 -14.44
C PHE A 39 -9.71 -10.03 -13.99
N GLY A 40 -10.39 -8.90 -13.75
CA GLY A 40 -11.79 -8.87 -13.33
C GLY A 40 -12.01 -9.09 -11.84
N ARG A 41 -10.96 -9.10 -11.02
CA ARG A 41 -11.11 -9.12 -9.56
C ARG A 41 -11.56 -7.74 -9.10
N SER A 42 -12.67 -7.68 -8.39
CA SER A 42 -13.22 -6.45 -7.83
C SER A 42 -13.55 -6.60 -6.35
N PHE A 43 -13.72 -5.45 -5.69
CA PHE A 43 -14.17 -5.36 -4.32
C PHE A 43 -15.12 -4.18 -4.12
N ASN A 44 -16.03 -4.28 -3.15
CA ASN A 44 -16.99 -3.24 -2.81
C ASN A 44 -16.61 -2.52 -1.52
N THR A 45 -17.24 -1.36 -1.24
CA THR A 45 -17.01 -0.56 -0.03
C THR A 45 -17.38 -1.31 1.24
N VAL A 46 -16.73 -0.94 2.35
CA VAL A 46 -17.03 -1.44 3.69
C VAL A 46 -17.50 -0.27 4.57
N SER A 47 -18.25 -0.55 5.63
CA SER A 47 -18.66 0.49 6.60
C SER A 47 -17.61 0.73 7.69
N GLY A 48 -16.65 -0.18 7.81
CA GLY A 48 -15.57 -0.17 8.79
C GLY A 48 -14.88 -1.52 8.81
N TYR A 49 -14.10 -1.76 9.86
CA TYR A 49 -13.39 -3.02 10.08
C TYR A 49 -13.78 -3.64 11.42
N LYS A 50 -13.83 -4.97 11.48
CA LYS A 50 -14.13 -5.78 12.66
C LYS A 50 -13.11 -5.44 13.76
N PRO A 51 -13.55 -5.13 14.99
CA PRO A 51 -12.65 -4.97 16.13
C PRO A 51 -11.77 -6.22 16.31
N LYS A 52 -10.52 -6.05 16.75
CA LYS A 52 -9.49 -7.10 16.98
C LYS A 52 -8.90 -7.79 15.75
N LYS A 53 -9.56 -7.76 14.58
CA LYS A 53 -8.98 -8.33 13.36
C LYS A 53 -7.98 -7.35 12.73
N GLN A 54 -6.76 -7.80 12.51
CA GLN A 54 -5.66 -6.96 12.04
C GLN A 54 -4.92 -7.59 10.86
N VAL A 55 -4.36 -6.75 10.00
CA VAL A 55 -3.51 -7.13 8.89
C VAL A 55 -2.21 -6.35 8.96
N GLY A 56 -1.12 -7.09 9.13
CA GLY A 56 0.24 -6.56 9.03
C GLY A 56 0.86 -6.87 7.66
N ILE A 57 1.89 -6.12 7.28
CA ILE A 57 2.68 -6.42 6.07
C ILE A 57 4.16 -6.17 6.30
N PHE A 58 5.02 -7.00 5.73
CA PHE A 58 6.46 -6.84 5.78
C PHE A 58 6.91 -5.70 4.84
N TYR A 59 7.88 -4.89 5.25
CA TYR A 59 8.32 -3.68 4.53
C TYR A 59 9.85 -3.52 4.63
N TRP A 60 10.52 -3.36 3.49
CA TRP A 60 11.98 -3.32 3.39
C TRP A 60 12.56 -1.90 3.30
N PRO A 61 13.47 -1.52 4.21
CA PRO A 61 14.08 -0.19 4.25
C PRO A 61 15.45 -0.09 3.54
N TRP A 62 15.87 -1.11 2.79
CA TRP A 62 17.29 -1.28 2.40
C TRP A 62 17.69 -0.90 0.95
N ILE A 63 16.76 -0.54 0.08
CA ILE A 63 17.09 -0.28 -1.33
C ILE A 63 17.97 0.96 -1.42
N GLY A 64 19.21 0.79 -1.91
CA GLY A 64 20.20 1.86 -1.97
C GLY A 64 20.81 2.22 -0.61
N GLN A 65 20.84 1.28 0.34
CA GLN A 65 21.43 1.41 1.68
C GLN A 65 22.47 0.29 1.95
N PRO A 66 23.68 0.35 1.36
CA PRO A 66 24.28 1.48 0.64
C PRO A 66 23.88 1.53 -0.84
N TYR A 67 24.22 2.63 -1.52
CA TYR A 67 24.02 2.77 -2.97
C TYR A 67 24.70 1.64 -3.73
N ALA A 68 23.99 1.06 -4.70
CA ALA A 68 24.54 0.13 -5.66
C ALA A 68 25.42 0.85 -6.69
N SER A 69 26.38 0.12 -7.28
CA SER A 69 27.27 0.64 -8.34
C SER A 69 26.55 0.93 -9.66
N GLY A 70 25.35 0.42 -9.82
CA GLY A 70 24.49 0.58 -10.99
C GLY A 70 23.09 0.07 -10.70
N ILE A 71 22.26 0.02 -11.74
CA ILE A 71 20.96 -0.63 -11.70
C ILE A 71 21.09 -1.94 -12.47
N TYR A 72 20.78 -3.04 -11.79
CA TYR A 72 20.83 -4.39 -12.36
C TYR A 72 19.45 -5.01 -12.19
N ASP A 73 18.75 -5.27 -13.31
CA ASP A 73 17.42 -5.90 -13.32
C ASP A 73 17.59 -7.33 -13.84
N ALA A 74 17.33 -8.31 -12.98
CA ALA A 74 17.49 -9.73 -13.27
C ALA A 74 16.56 -10.19 -14.40
N THR A 75 15.33 -9.67 -14.48
CA THR A 75 14.42 -9.97 -15.58
C THR A 75 15.00 -9.45 -16.90
N GLN A 76 15.51 -8.21 -16.93
CA GLN A 76 16.12 -7.66 -18.15
C GLN A 76 17.41 -8.39 -18.55
N ILE A 77 18.28 -8.67 -17.58
CA ILE A 77 19.54 -9.38 -17.84
C ILE A 77 19.24 -10.80 -18.33
N SER A 78 18.27 -11.50 -17.74
CA SER A 78 17.89 -12.86 -18.15
C SER A 78 17.42 -12.94 -19.61
N ALA A 79 16.81 -11.87 -20.13
CA ALA A 79 16.35 -11.77 -21.51
C ALA A 79 17.48 -11.47 -22.52
N MET A 80 18.69 -11.14 -22.07
CA MET A 80 19.85 -10.93 -22.94
C MET A 80 20.40 -12.26 -23.48
N PRO A 81 21.18 -12.25 -24.58
CA PRO A 81 21.94 -13.42 -25.00
C PRO A 81 22.85 -13.94 -23.86
N ASN A 82 22.74 -15.23 -23.53
CA ASN A 82 23.38 -15.86 -22.38
C ASN A 82 22.98 -15.26 -21.01
N GLY A 83 21.85 -14.55 -20.91
CA GLY A 83 21.42 -13.81 -19.72
C GLY A 83 21.41 -14.61 -18.42
N LEU A 84 20.84 -15.82 -18.43
CA LEU A 84 20.87 -16.70 -17.25
C LEU A 84 22.29 -17.10 -16.84
N LYS A 85 23.20 -17.30 -17.81
CA LYS A 85 24.61 -17.58 -17.50
C LYS A 85 25.30 -16.35 -16.92
N LEU A 86 25.03 -15.15 -17.47
CA LEU A 86 25.56 -13.89 -16.93
C LEU A 86 25.11 -13.67 -15.47
N LEU A 87 23.88 -14.05 -15.13
CA LEU A 87 23.34 -13.95 -13.77
C LEU A 87 23.95 -14.99 -12.82
N TYR A 88 24.05 -16.25 -13.25
CA TYR A 88 24.26 -17.35 -12.31
C TYR A 88 25.59 -18.10 -12.50
N ASP A 89 26.11 -18.26 -13.71
CA ASP A 89 27.33 -19.06 -13.94
C ASP A 89 28.61 -18.24 -13.66
N PHE A 90 29.47 -18.75 -12.77
CA PHE A 90 30.77 -18.15 -12.45
C PHE A 90 31.64 -17.91 -13.69
N LYS A 91 31.58 -18.79 -14.71
CA LYS A 91 32.39 -18.69 -15.93
C LYS A 91 31.97 -17.56 -16.85
N TYR A 92 30.75 -17.03 -16.67
CA TYR A 92 30.17 -15.97 -17.49
C TYR A 92 30.07 -14.65 -16.72
N LEU A 93 30.79 -14.50 -15.60
CA LEU A 93 30.81 -13.24 -14.85
C LEU A 93 31.20 -12.09 -15.79
N ASN A 94 30.37 -11.06 -15.79
CA ASN A 94 30.65 -9.79 -16.44
C ASN A 94 30.19 -8.65 -15.52
N ASP A 95 31.14 -8.01 -14.85
CA ASP A 95 30.85 -6.97 -13.85
C ASP A 95 30.21 -5.71 -14.43
N SER A 96 30.29 -5.51 -15.75
CA SER A 96 29.61 -4.37 -16.40
C SER A 96 28.12 -4.62 -16.60
N ILE A 97 27.68 -5.90 -16.61
CA ILE A 97 26.28 -6.29 -16.87
C ILE A 97 25.60 -6.81 -15.60
N SER A 98 26.26 -7.71 -14.88
CA SER A 98 25.73 -8.37 -13.68
C SER A 98 26.88 -8.65 -12.69
N PRO A 99 27.35 -7.62 -11.96
CA PRO A 99 28.43 -7.77 -11.00
C PRO A 99 28.01 -8.57 -9.77
N THR A 100 28.95 -9.32 -9.21
CA THR A 100 28.78 -9.97 -7.90
C THR A 100 28.81 -8.94 -6.75
N GLY A 101 28.15 -9.25 -5.63
CA GLY A 101 28.08 -8.40 -4.45
C GLY A 101 27.19 -7.15 -4.61
N GLN A 102 26.43 -7.05 -5.70
CA GLN A 102 25.51 -5.92 -5.96
C GLN A 102 24.05 -6.36 -5.89
N ALA A 103 23.20 -5.44 -5.44
CA ALA A 103 21.76 -5.62 -5.43
C ALA A 103 21.23 -5.73 -6.87
N HIS A 104 20.48 -6.79 -7.14
CA HIS A 104 19.75 -7.02 -8.38
C HIS A 104 18.25 -6.94 -8.11
N PHE A 105 17.55 -6.15 -8.90
CA PHE A 105 16.11 -6.06 -8.90
C PHE A 105 15.52 -7.29 -9.57
N TRP A 106 14.49 -7.91 -9.00
CA TRP A 106 13.80 -9.03 -9.66
C TRP A 106 12.95 -8.55 -10.85
N GLY A 107 12.52 -7.28 -10.85
CA GLY A 107 11.80 -6.62 -11.93
C GLY A 107 11.74 -5.11 -11.74
N ALA A 108 11.01 -4.41 -12.61
CA ALA A 108 10.96 -2.94 -12.63
C ALA A 108 9.83 -2.37 -11.73
N PRO A 109 10.16 -1.67 -10.63
CA PRO A 109 9.15 -1.02 -9.79
C PRO A 109 8.42 0.08 -10.56
N LEU A 110 7.14 0.33 -10.24
CA LEU A 110 6.34 1.37 -10.90
C LEU A 110 7.03 2.75 -10.85
N TRP A 111 7.59 3.07 -9.68
CA TRP A 111 8.26 4.35 -9.41
C TRP A 111 9.75 4.35 -9.77
N GLY A 112 10.18 3.41 -10.61
CA GLY A 112 11.57 3.22 -11.00
C GLY A 112 12.38 2.52 -9.91
N TYR A 113 13.66 2.31 -10.16
CA TYR A 113 14.60 1.68 -9.24
C TYR A 113 14.99 2.67 -8.13
N TYR A 114 14.01 3.04 -7.29
CA TYR A 114 14.10 4.09 -6.29
C TYR A 114 15.04 3.72 -5.14
N ASN A 115 15.45 4.72 -4.34
CA ASN A 115 16.10 4.50 -3.06
C ASN A 115 15.04 4.42 -1.96
N SER A 116 15.14 3.51 -0.99
CA SER A 116 14.16 3.41 0.10
C SER A 116 14.01 4.70 0.92
N ALA A 117 15.00 5.61 0.89
CA ALA A 117 14.94 6.93 1.52
C ALA A 117 14.22 8.01 0.68
N ASP A 118 13.74 7.67 -0.52
CA ASP A 118 12.98 8.57 -1.40
C ASP A 118 11.59 8.83 -0.82
N GLU A 119 11.43 9.98 -0.18
CA GLU A 119 10.19 10.33 0.51
C GLU A 119 8.97 10.41 -0.42
N TRP A 120 9.18 10.79 -1.68
CA TRP A 120 8.10 10.83 -2.67
C TRP A 120 7.52 9.43 -2.95
N VAL A 121 8.36 8.40 -2.85
CA VAL A 121 7.95 6.98 -2.95
C VAL A 121 7.33 6.51 -1.63
N ILE A 122 7.97 6.78 -0.49
CA ILE A 122 7.45 6.42 0.85
C ILE A 122 6.01 6.90 1.00
N ARG A 123 5.73 8.16 0.65
CA ARG A 123 4.38 8.74 0.77
C ARG A 123 3.36 7.99 -0.08
N ARG A 124 3.72 7.55 -1.29
CA ARG A 124 2.83 6.76 -2.15
C ARG A 124 2.57 5.37 -1.60
N GLN A 125 3.61 4.69 -1.13
CA GLN A 125 3.48 3.40 -0.46
C GLN A 125 2.55 3.52 0.76
N MET A 126 2.76 4.53 1.62
CA MET A 126 1.90 4.76 2.79
C MET A 126 0.46 5.11 2.39
N LYS A 127 0.25 5.90 1.33
CA LYS A 127 -1.10 6.21 0.81
C LYS A 127 -1.81 4.92 0.39
N MET A 128 -1.14 4.06 -0.37
CA MET A 128 -1.68 2.79 -0.81
C MET A 128 -2.02 1.87 0.36
N LEU A 129 -1.10 1.67 1.30
CA LEU A 129 -1.34 0.80 2.46
C LEU A 129 -2.44 1.34 3.37
N THR A 130 -2.56 2.67 3.51
CA THR A 130 -3.68 3.33 4.22
C THR A 130 -5.02 3.03 3.53
N LEU A 131 -5.10 3.19 2.21
CA LEU A 131 -6.33 2.93 1.45
C LEU A 131 -6.68 1.43 1.38
N ALA A 132 -5.69 0.55 1.51
CA ALA A 132 -5.91 -0.89 1.61
C ALA A 132 -6.47 -1.35 2.96
N GLY A 133 -6.31 -0.53 4.00
CA GLY A 133 -6.71 -0.87 5.36
C GLY A 133 -5.70 -1.79 6.07
N VAL A 134 -4.42 -1.67 5.75
CA VAL A 134 -3.34 -2.32 6.51
C VAL A 134 -3.18 -1.61 7.87
N ASP A 135 -3.06 -2.37 8.95
CA ASP A 135 -3.00 -1.83 10.31
C ASP A 135 -1.58 -1.51 10.76
N PHE A 136 -0.61 -2.30 10.30
CA PHE A 136 0.79 -2.07 10.62
C PHE A 136 1.75 -2.60 9.54
N ILE A 137 2.91 -1.94 9.42
CA ILE A 137 4.06 -2.41 8.66
C ILE A 137 5.12 -2.97 9.62
N VAL A 138 5.90 -3.90 9.14
CA VAL A 138 7.01 -4.53 9.88
C VAL A 138 8.31 -4.28 9.12
N PHE A 139 9.22 -3.50 9.69
CA PHE A 139 10.54 -3.27 9.10
C PHE A 139 11.43 -4.51 9.24
N ASP A 140 12.00 -4.92 8.12
CA ASP A 140 13.00 -6.00 8.10
C ASP A 140 14.36 -5.52 8.61
N LEU A 141 14.69 -5.85 9.86
CA LEU A 141 16.02 -5.67 10.43
C LEU A 141 16.65 -7.02 10.79
N THR A 142 16.21 -8.11 10.15
CA THR A 142 16.63 -9.47 10.49
C THR A 142 18.12 -9.71 10.28
N ASN A 143 18.77 -8.87 9.45
CA ASN A 143 20.20 -8.88 9.15
C ASN A 143 20.96 -7.71 9.81
N ARG A 144 20.55 -7.27 11.02
CA ARG A 144 21.25 -6.34 11.94
C ARG A 144 21.25 -4.86 11.58
N VAL A 145 21.23 -4.48 10.29
CA VAL A 145 21.24 -3.06 9.87
C VAL A 145 19.90 -2.41 10.19
N THR A 146 19.89 -1.24 10.84
CA THR A 146 18.66 -0.59 11.29
C THR A 146 18.04 0.37 10.30
N TYR A 147 18.81 0.91 9.34
CA TYR A 147 18.32 1.82 8.29
C TYR A 147 17.62 3.08 8.81
N LYS A 148 18.24 3.74 9.81
CA LYS A 148 17.72 4.95 10.47
C LYS A 148 17.21 6.03 9.52
N ASP A 149 18.02 6.40 8.52
CA ASP A 149 17.67 7.43 7.54
C ASP A 149 16.39 7.14 6.75
N VAL A 150 16.00 5.85 6.67
CA VAL A 150 14.80 5.39 5.99
C VAL A 150 13.62 5.31 6.95
N TYR A 151 13.76 4.57 8.07
CA TYR A 151 12.61 4.40 8.95
C TYR A 151 12.14 5.75 9.52
N GLU A 152 13.03 6.67 9.89
CA GLU A 152 12.60 7.98 10.43
C GLU A 152 11.72 8.77 9.45
N LYS A 153 12.03 8.70 8.15
CA LYS A 153 11.19 9.32 7.11
C LYS A 153 9.82 8.65 7.03
N VAL A 154 9.77 7.32 7.10
CA VAL A 154 8.50 6.58 7.12
C VAL A 154 7.68 6.93 8.37
N PHE A 155 8.27 6.92 9.56
CA PHE A 155 7.61 7.32 10.82
C PHE A 155 7.08 8.76 10.75
N ARG A 156 7.85 9.71 10.19
CA ARG A 156 7.40 11.08 9.95
C ARG A 156 6.17 11.14 9.05
N VAL A 157 6.21 10.47 7.89
CA VAL A 157 5.08 10.42 6.94
C VAL A 157 3.83 9.82 7.60
N ILE A 158 3.98 8.77 8.40
CA ILE A 158 2.86 8.18 9.16
C ILE A 158 2.26 9.21 10.12
N GLU A 159 3.07 9.94 10.89
CA GLU A 159 2.55 10.97 11.81
C GLU A 159 1.87 12.15 11.08
N GLU A 160 2.38 12.54 9.91
CA GLU A 160 1.74 13.56 9.08
C GLU A 160 0.35 13.12 8.62
N PHE A 161 0.21 11.89 8.10
CA PHE A 161 -1.11 11.36 7.71
C PHE A 161 -2.06 11.26 8.91
N ILE A 162 -1.57 10.88 10.10
CA ILE A 162 -2.36 10.90 11.33
C ILE A 162 -2.81 12.33 11.66
N ALA A 163 -1.93 13.32 11.54
CA ALA A 163 -2.26 14.73 11.78
C ALA A 163 -3.27 15.29 10.77
N GLU A 164 -3.34 14.69 9.58
CA GLU A 164 -4.31 15.01 8.52
C GLU A 164 -5.65 14.29 8.69
N GLY A 165 -5.78 13.43 9.71
CA GLY A 165 -7.01 12.71 10.02
C GLY A 165 -7.15 11.35 9.33
N TRP A 166 -6.06 10.80 8.78
CA TRP A 166 -6.01 9.46 8.23
C TRP A 166 -5.58 8.42 9.28
N THR A 167 -5.82 7.15 8.96
CA THR A 167 -5.41 6.00 9.78
C THR A 167 -4.39 5.14 9.02
N PRO A 168 -3.17 5.65 8.77
CA PRO A 168 -2.12 4.87 8.12
C PRO A 168 -1.69 3.68 8.97
N PRO A 169 -1.06 2.65 8.35
CA PRO A 169 -0.42 1.60 9.13
C PRO A 169 0.65 2.18 10.05
N LYS A 170 0.70 1.69 11.29
CA LYS A 170 1.77 2.00 12.24
C LYS A 170 2.96 1.06 12.05
N ALA A 171 4.10 1.32 12.66
CA ALA A 171 5.31 0.55 12.41
C ALA A 171 5.77 -0.30 13.60
N VAL A 172 6.35 -1.47 13.27
CA VAL A 172 7.00 -2.46 14.15
C VAL A 172 8.38 -2.78 13.56
N PHE A 173 9.34 -3.18 14.39
CA PHE A 173 10.63 -3.70 13.94
C PHE A 173 10.71 -5.21 14.14
N TYR A 174 11.26 -5.92 13.16
CA TYR A 174 11.58 -7.34 13.23
C TYR A 174 13.09 -7.53 13.24
N THR A 175 13.60 -8.14 14.31
CA THR A 175 15.02 -8.47 14.49
C THR A 175 15.21 -9.97 14.61
N HIS A 176 16.36 -10.49 14.15
CA HIS A 176 16.69 -11.91 14.24
C HIS A 176 18.17 -12.12 14.52
N SER A 177 19.05 -11.73 13.58
CA SER A 177 20.50 -11.84 13.78
C SER A 177 20.98 -10.78 14.77
N LYS A 178 21.69 -11.20 15.84
CA LYS A 178 22.13 -10.31 16.94
C LYS A 178 20.97 -9.42 17.41
N SER A 179 19.83 -10.05 17.68
CA SER A 179 18.55 -9.43 18.00
C SER A 179 18.63 -8.50 19.20
N PHE A 180 19.41 -8.85 20.24
CA PHE A 180 19.59 -8.02 21.42
C PHE A 180 20.28 -6.69 21.10
N GLU A 181 21.36 -6.74 20.31
CA GLU A 181 22.05 -5.50 19.89
C GLU A 181 21.17 -4.61 19.03
N THR A 182 20.47 -5.21 18.05
CA THR A 182 19.58 -4.47 17.14
C THR A 182 18.45 -3.79 17.91
N THR A 183 17.85 -4.50 18.86
CA THR A 183 16.79 -3.97 19.73
C THR A 183 17.29 -2.82 20.61
N TRP A 184 18.47 -2.97 21.22
CA TRP A 184 19.09 -1.89 21.99
C TRP A 184 19.35 -0.65 21.14
N GLN A 185 19.83 -0.83 19.91
CA GLN A 185 20.11 0.26 19.00
C GLN A 185 18.83 1.02 18.65
N VAL A 186 17.78 0.32 18.20
CA VAL A 186 16.49 0.96 17.86
C VAL A 186 15.86 1.61 19.11
N TYR A 187 15.96 0.98 20.29
CA TYR A 187 15.49 1.58 21.53
C TYR A 187 16.14 2.94 21.78
N ARG A 188 17.47 3.03 21.69
CA ARG A 188 18.24 4.26 21.92
C ARG A 188 18.02 5.32 20.84
N GLU A 189 17.88 4.90 19.58
CA GLU A 189 17.75 5.80 18.45
C GLU A 189 16.36 6.43 18.32
N LEU A 190 15.30 5.66 18.59
CA LEU A 190 13.90 6.05 18.30
C LEU A 190 13.04 6.17 19.55
N TYR A 191 13.00 5.11 20.36
CA TYR A 191 11.99 4.96 21.41
C TYR A 191 12.33 5.73 22.68
N GLN A 192 13.58 5.66 23.14
CA GLN A 192 14.08 6.34 24.34
C GLN A 192 14.00 7.87 24.19
N PRO A 193 14.35 8.49 23.05
CA PRO A 193 14.17 9.93 22.87
C PRO A 193 12.70 10.33 22.61
N GLY A 194 11.78 9.37 22.43
CA GLY A 194 10.36 9.64 22.22
C GLY A 194 10.02 10.14 20.81
N LEU A 195 10.74 9.69 19.78
CA LEU A 195 10.54 10.14 18.41
C LEU A 195 9.35 9.43 17.75
N TYR A 196 8.44 10.21 17.16
CA TYR A 196 7.28 9.74 16.38
C TYR A 196 6.31 8.79 17.12
N PRO A 197 5.90 9.07 18.37
CA PRO A 197 5.15 8.13 19.21
C PRO A 197 3.77 7.74 18.67
N LYS A 198 3.16 8.53 17.78
CA LYS A 198 1.85 8.22 17.16
C LYS A 198 1.96 7.15 16.07
N ALA A 199 3.13 7.05 15.45
CA ALA A 199 3.44 6.08 14.41
C ALA A 199 3.88 4.71 14.95
N TRP A 200 4.09 4.58 16.27
CA TRP A 200 4.45 3.30 16.89
C TRP A 200 3.23 2.37 16.97
N TYR A 201 3.35 1.16 16.43
CA TYR A 201 2.34 0.14 16.65
C TYR A 201 2.41 -0.36 18.09
N ARG A 202 1.25 -0.45 18.75
CA ARG A 202 1.18 -0.75 20.19
C ARG A 202 0.21 -1.89 20.48
N VAL A 203 0.59 -2.72 21.43
CA VAL A 203 -0.24 -3.79 22.00
C VAL A 203 -0.29 -3.56 23.51
N ASN A 204 -1.49 -3.54 24.09
CA ASN A 204 -1.71 -3.26 25.52
C ASN A 204 -1.01 -1.98 26.02
N GLY A 205 -1.02 -0.93 25.19
CA GLY A 205 -0.40 0.37 25.49
C GLY A 205 1.12 0.43 25.26
N LYS A 206 1.80 -0.70 25.07
CA LYS A 206 3.26 -0.78 24.88
C LYS A 206 3.63 -0.85 23.39
N PRO A 207 4.73 -0.23 22.93
CA PRO A 207 5.21 -0.43 21.56
C PRO A 207 5.56 -1.89 21.34
N MET A 208 5.19 -2.44 20.20
CA MET A 208 5.54 -3.81 19.87
C MET A 208 6.90 -3.87 19.17
N ILE A 209 7.68 -4.90 19.49
CA ILE A 209 8.88 -5.31 18.76
C ILE A 209 8.92 -6.83 18.60
N ILE A 210 9.42 -7.30 17.46
CA ILE A 210 9.65 -8.73 17.23
C ILE A 210 11.15 -8.99 17.43
N ALA A 211 11.50 -9.63 18.55
CA ALA A 211 12.88 -9.81 19.01
C ALA A 211 13.01 -10.99 19.97
N TYR A 212 14.20 -11.58 20.06
CA TYR A 212 14.50 -12.57 21.09
C TYR A 212 14.51 -11.92 22.47
N THR A 213 13.97 -12.61 23.46
CA THR A 213 13.96 -12.17 24.87
C THR A 213 14.84 -13.04 25.77
N LYS A 214 15.30 -14.19 25.25
CA LYS A 214 16.24 -15.11 25.89
C LYS A 214 17.58 -15.00 25.18
N GLU A 215 18.65 -14.75 25.94
CA GLU A 215 20.00 -14.61 25.41
C GLU A 215 20.46 -15.89 24.68
N ALA A 216 20.06 -17.06 25.20
CA ALA A 216 20.39 -18.35 24.60
C ALA A 216 19.83 -18.52 23.16
N ASP A 217 18.65 -17.95 22.87
CA ASP A 217 18.05 -18.03 21.54
C ASP A 217 18.89 -17.18 20.54
N ASP A 218 19.29 -15.97 20.95
CA ASP A 218 20.10 -15.05 20.11
C ASP A 218 21.54 -15.57 19.91
N VAL A 219 22.13 -16.20 20.95
CA VAL A 219 23.43 -16.87 20.84
C VAL A 219 23.36 -18.09 19.92
N ALA A 220 22.31 -18.90 20.01
CA ALA A 220 22.12 -20.05 19.12
C ALA A 220 22.00 -19.62 17.65
N GLU A 221 21.29 -18.52 17.40
CA GLU A 221 21.19 -17.90 16.08
C GLU A 221 22.58 -17.48 15.56
N ALA A 222 23.36 -16.76 16.38
CA ALA A 222 24.71 -16.34 16.00
C ALA A 222 25.64 -17.51 15.70
N ILE A 223 25.57 -18.59 16.50
CA ILE A 223 26.32 -19.84 16.26
C ILE A 223 25.92 -20.47 14.92
N SER A 224 24.62 -20.46 14.56
CA SER A 224 24.16 -20.97 13.27
C SER A 224 24.75 -20.22 12.06
N ARG A 225 25.24 -19.00 12.30
CA ARG A 225 25.94 -18.15 11.32
C ARG A 225 27.46 -18.16 11.49
N ASN A 226 28.00 -19.11 12.26
CA ASN A 226 29.42 -19.25 12.59
C ASN A 226 30.01 -18.10 13.43
N ASP A 227 29.19 -17.31 14.13
CA ASP A 227 29.67 -16.36 15.14
C ASP A 227 29.57 -16.99 16.54
N THR A 228 30.67 -17.63 16.95
CA THR A 228 30.80 -18.30 18.27
C THR A 228 31.26 -17.36 19.38
N THR A 229 31.56 -16.09 19.04
CA THR A 229 32.11 -15.10 19.98
C THR A 229 31.06 -14.10 20.45
N TYR A 230 29.88 -14.11 19.84
CA TYR A 230 28.79 -13.20 20.19
C TYR A 230 28.32 -13.39 21.63
N THR A 231 28.35 -12.31 22.40
CA THR A 231 27.84 -12.26 23.78
C THR A 231 26.84 -11.11 23.87
N PRO A 232 25.51 -11.37 23.84
CA PRO A 232 24.51 -10.32 23.89
C PRO A 232 24.54 -9.59 25.24
N THR A 233 24.29 -8.27 25.21
CA THR A 233 24.04 -7.51 26.45
C THR A 233 22.58 -7.70 26.88
N PRO A 234 22.30 -8.28 28.05
CA PRO A 234 20.93 -8.48 28.52
C PRO A 234 20.11 -7.19 28.52
N TYR A 235 18.82 -7.30 28.22
CA TYR A 235 17.92 -6.15 28.31
C TYR A 235 17.75 -5.71 29.77
N SER A 236 17.74 -4.39 29.99
CA SER A 236 17.41 -3.81 31.29
C SER A 236 15.93 -4.05 31.63
N LYS A 237 15.57 -3.95 32.92
CA LYS A 237 14.17 -4.00 33.35
C LYS A 237 13.32 -2.95 32.64
N GLU A 238 13.85 -1.74 32.49
CA GLU A 238 13.19 -0.63 31.79
C GLU A 238 12.83 -1.00 30.34
N LEU A 239 13.78 -1.55 29.58
CA LEU A 239 13.54 -1.94 28.18
C LEU A 239 12.52 -3.10 28.11
N LYS A 240 12.66 -4.11 28.98
CA LYS A 240 11.71 -5.24 29.05
C LYS A 240 10.30 -4.76 29.37
N ASP A 241 10.16 -3.79 30.27
CA ASP A 241 8.88 -3.22 30.67
C ASP A 241 8.31 -2.26 29.60
N PHE A 242 9.16 -1.62 28.81
CA PHE A 242 8.75 -0.67 27.77
C PHE A 242 8.05 -1.36 26.59
N PHE A 243 8.61 -2.47 26.10
CA PHE A 243 8.11 -3.15 24.90
C PHE A 243 7.06 -4.24 25.21
N TYR A 244 6.21 -4.48 24.22
CA TYR A 244 5.50 -5.74 24.03
C TYR A 244 6.31 -6.60 23.05
N PHE A 245 6.81 -7.75 23.51
CA PHE A 245 7.62 -8.63 22.69
C PHE A 245 6.77 -9.67 21.97
N LYS A 246 7.13 -9.96 20.73
CA LYS A 246 6.81 -11.21 20.05
C LYS A 246 8.12 -11.89 19.64
N LYS A 247 8.16 -13.21 19.73
CA LYS A 247 9.35 -13.98 19.36
C LYS A 247 9.46 -14.05 17.83
N PRO A 248 10.61 -13.71 17.22
CA PRO A 248 10.82 -13.94 15.79
C PRO A 248 10.72 -15.45 15.53
N GLN A 249 10.06 -15.83 14.43
CA GLN A 249 9.90 -17.24 14.08
C GLN A 249 10.24 -17.48 12.61
N TRP A 250 11.25 -18.32 12.39
CA TRP A 250 11.64 -18.81 11.07
C TRP A 250 10.76 -19.98 10.62
N PRO A 251 10.61 -20.20 9.30
CA PRO A 251 9.72 -21.24 8.76
C PRO A 251 10.13 -22.68 9.09
N PHE A 252 11.36 -22.90 9.56
CA PHE A 252 11.83 -24.21 10.04
C PHE A 252 11.80 -24.36 11.57
N ASP A 253 11.44 -23.30 12.29
CA ASP A 253 11.30 -23.37 13.75
C ASP A 253 10.03 -24.14 14.12
N THR A 254 10.04 -24.70 15.34
CA THR A 254 8.79 -25.14 15.96
C THR A 254 7.86 -23.95 16.19
N VAL A 255 6.54 -24.20 16.18
CA VAL A 255 5.55 -23.14 16.48
C VAL A 255 5.64 -22.69 17.93
N TYR A 256 5.81 -21.38 18.14
CA TYR A 256 5.82 -20.74 19.45
C TYR A 256 4.49 -20.02 19.70
N GLU A 257 3.97 -20.06 20.94
CA GLU A 257 2.75 -19.35 21.33
C GLU A 257 2.88 -17.83 21.13
N ASP A 258 4.04 -17.26 21.46
CA ASP A 258 4.37 -15.85 21.27
C ASP A 258 5.12 -15.58 19.95
N GLY A 259 5.22 -16.56 19.07
CA GLY A 259 5.88 -16.47 17.76
C GLY A 259 5.22 -15.49 16.80
N PHE A 260 6.02 -14.92 15.91
CA PHE A 260 5.57 -14.07 14.80
C PHE A 260 6.17 -14.60 13.49
N PRO A 261 5.41 -15.37 12.69
CA PRO A 261 5.90 -15.93 11.44
C PRO A 261 5.94 -14.85 10.35
N TRP A 262 7.04 -14.79 9.59
CA TRP A 262 7.14 -13.93 8.41
C TRP A 262 6.78 -14.65 7.11
N ILE A 263 6.87 -15.99 7.07
CA ILE A 263 6.53 -16.85 5.93
C ILE A 263 6.31 -18.30 6.38
N GLU A 264 5.64 -19.11 5.55
CA GLU A 264 5.53 -20.56 5.74
C GLU A 264 6.17 -21.40 4.63
N TRP A 265 6.77 -22.52 5.03
CA TRP A 265 7.24 -23.60 4.14
C TRP A 265 6.34 -24.84 4.19
N SER A 266 5.11 -24.68 4.68
CA SER A 266 4.07 -25.70 4.71
C SER A 266 2.74 -25.11 4.20
N PHE A 267 1.91 -25.94 3.55
CA PHE A 267 0.55 -25.58 3.14
C PHE A 267 -0.40 -26.76 3.42
N PRO A 268 -1.60 -26.55 4.01
CA PRO A 268 -2.11 -25.27 4.51
C PRO A 268 -1.22 -24.67 5.61
N GLN A 269 -1.09 -23.34 5.61
CA GLN A 269 -0.20 -22.65 6.56
C GLN A 269 -0.69 -22.83 8.02
N PRO A 270 0.20 -23.12 8.98
CA PRO A 270 -0.18 -23.24 10.38
C PRO A 270 -0.62 -21.92 11.02
N LEU A 271 -1.32 -22.04 12.14
CA LEU A 271 -1.67 -20.93 13.02
C LEU A 271 -0.61 -20.77 14.11
N HIS A 272 -0.01 -19.59 14.23
CA HIS A 272 1.02 -19.25 15.21
C HIS A 272 0.41 -18.39 16.32
N GLY A 273 -0.11 -19.05 17.36
CA GLY A 273 -0.97 -18.40 18.35
C GLY A 273 -2.25 -17.93 17.68
N ASN A 274 -2.38 -16.62 17.43
CA ASN A 274 -3.49 -16.04 16.66
C ASN A 274 -3.03 -15.32 15.37
N ILE A 275 -1.83 -15.65 14.88
CA ILE A 275 -1.22 -15.04 13.69
C ILE A 275 -1.07 -16.09 12.60
N MET A 276 -1.40 -15.72 11.37
CA MET A 276 -1.16 -16.55 10.19
C MET A 276 -0.48 -15.74 9.10
N SER A 277 0.60 -16.26 8.53
CA SER A 277 1.29 -15.61 7.41
C SER A 277 0.62 -15.97 6.07
N VAL A 278 0.61 -15.02 5.12
CA VAL A 278 0.13 -15.23 3.74
C VAL A 278 1.10 -14.56 2.77
N SER A 279 1.59 -15.30 1.77
CA SER A 279 2.61 -14.80 0.84
C SER A 279 2.27 -15.10 -0.61
N VAL A 280 2.71 -14.28 -1.55
CA VAL A 280 2.56 -14.59 -2.98
C VAL A 280 3.52 -15.69 -3.43
N ALA A 281 4.69 -15.81 -2.78
CA ALA A 281 5.67 -16.85 -3.02
C ALA A 281 6.32 -17.27 -1.70
N SER A 282 6.92 -18.46 -1.67
CA SER A 282 7.67 -19.02 -0.56
C SER A 282 8.82 -19.89 -1.06
N HIS A 283 9.87 -20.07 -0.24
CA HIS A 283 11.10 -20.73 -0.66
C HIS A 283 11.54 -21.90 0.23
N PRO A 284 10.77 -23.01 0.31
CA PRO A 284 11.15 -24.20 1.09
C PRO A 284 12.48 -24.86 0.64
N LYS A 285 13.04 -24.44 -0.51
CA LYS A 285 14.34 -24.85 -1.04
C LYS A 285 15.18 -23.60 -1.40
N VAL A 286 15.59 -22.86 -0.37
CA VAL A 286 16.45 -21.66 -0.49
C VAL A 286 17.77 -21.98 -1.20
N PRO A 287 18.22 -21.18 -2.19
CA PRO A 287 17.65 -19.91 -2.68
C PRO A 287 16.62 -20.07 -3.80
N MET A 288 15.80 -19.03 -4.00
CA MET A 288 14.79 -18.96 -5.07
C MET A 288 15.37 -19.14 -6.48
N SER A 289 16.57 -18.61 -6.75
CA SER A 289 17.20 -18.74 -8.07
C SER A 289 17.48 -20.18 -8.50
N ARG A 290 17.60 -21.13 -7.56
CA ARG A 290 17.79 -22.56 -7.90
C ARG A 290 16.58 -23.19 -8.56
N SER A 291 15.39 -22.58 -8.42
CA SER A 291 14.22 -22.99 -9.20
C SER A 291 14.41 -22.71 -10.70
N ILE A 292 15.19 -21.68 -11.04
CA ILE A 292 15.47 -21.27 -12.42
C ILE A 292 16.62 -22.10 -13.02
N THR A 293 17.71 -22.28 -12.27
CA THR A 293 18.95 -22.88 -12.78
C THR A 293 18.96 -24.41 -12.67
N SER A 294 18.35 -24.95 -11.60
CA SER A 294 18.52 -26.34 -11.17
C SER A 294 17.20 -27.08 -10.95
N GLY A 295 16.05 -26.41 -11.16
CA GLY A 295 14.73 -27.00 -10.99
C GLY A 295 14.33 -27.29 -9.53
N TRP A 296 14.96 -26.63 -8.55
CA TRP A 296 14.53 -26.76 -7.15
C TRP A 296 13.09 -26.28 -6.98
N ILE A 297 12.34 -26.94 -6.12
CA ILE A 297 10.91 -26.64 -5.94
C ILE A 297 10.77 -25.62 -4.83
N ASN A 298 10.82 -24.33 -5.21
CA ASN A 298 10.23 -23.24 -4.43
C ASN A 298 8.82 -22.95 -4.92
N TRP A 299 8.01 -22.32 -4.08
CA TRP A 299 6.61 -22.02 -4.35
C TRP A 299 6.51 -20.59 -4.89
N GLY A 300 6.45 -20.44 -6.21
CA GLY A 300 6.27 -19.15 -6.86
C GLY A 300 4.83 -18.64 -6.75
N ARG A 301 4.55 -17.51 -7.40
CA ARG A 301 3.20 -16.91 -7.50
C ARG A 301 2.20 -17.86 -8.14
N GLY A 302 2.68 -18.64 -9.11
CA GLY A 302 1.93 -19.69 -9.79
C GLY A 302 1.86 -21.03 -9.05
N TRP A 303 2.38 -21.16 -7.83
CA TRP A 303 2.37 -22.44 -7.11
C TRP A 303 0.94 -22.95 -6.86
N ASP A 304 0.67 -24.18 -7.29
CA ASP A 304 -0.54 -24.90 -6.92
C ASP A 304 -0.20 -26.04 -5.95
N PRO A 305 -0.58 -25.94 -4.67
CA PRO A 305 -0.32 -26.99 -3.69
C PRO A 305 -1.05 -28.30 -4.00
N ALA A 306 -2.13 -28.28 -4.79
CA ALA A 306 -2.86 -29.49 -5.15
C ALA A 306 -2.10 -30.35 -6.18
N THR A 307 -1.46 -29.70 -7.15
CA THR A 307 -0.67 -30.40 -8.19
C THR A 307 0.83 -30.41 -7.88
N GLN A 308 1.26 -29.66 -6.86
CA GLN A 308 2.65 -29.47 -6.47
C GLN A 308 3.53 -28.93 -7.62
N THR A 309 3.01 -27.96 -8.37
CA THR A 309 3.70 -27.36 -9.53
C THR A 309 3.50 -25.85 -9.60
N ASN A 310 4.51 -25.14 -10.11
CA ASN A 310 4.40 -23.72 -10.48
C ASN A 310 3.76 -23.58 -11.87
N LYS A 311 2.57 -22.99 -11.94
CA LYS A 311 1.77 -22.77 -13.16
C LYS A 311 2.06 -21.38 -13.74
N LYS A 312 2.59 -21.34 -14.97
CA LYS A 312 3.01 -20.08 -15.61
C LYS A 312 1.84 -19.13 -15.88
N GLU A 313 0.67 -19.67 -16.13
CA GLU A 313 -0.58 -18.93 -16.33
C GLU A 313 -1.05 -18.19 -15.07
N ASP A 314 -0.62 -18.63 -13.88
CA ASP A 314 -1.05 -18.09 -12.60
C ASP A 314 -0.07 -17.06 -12.01
N ILE A 315 1.09 -16.82 -12.66
CA ILE A 315 2.13 -15.90 -12.17
C ILE A 315 1.55 -14.49 -11.93
N LEU A 316 0.76 -14.00 -12.88
CA LEU A 316 0.21 -12.64 -12.83
C LEU A 316 -1.08 -12.53 -12.01
N THR A 317 -1.77 -13.65 -11.79
CA THR A 317 -3.05 -13.71 -11.08
C THR A 317 -2.90 -14.14 -9.62
N GLY A 318 -1.77 -14.73 -9.24
CA GLY A 318 -1.48 -15.05 -7.84
C GLY A 318 -2.35 -16.16 -7.27
N GLY A 319 -2.45 -17.29 -7.99
CA GLY A 319 -3.25 -18.44 -7.56
C GLY A 319 -2.84 -18.94 -6.16
N PHE A 320 -1.53 -19.01 -5.89
CA PHE A 320 -1.03 -19.43 -4.58
C PHE A 320 -1.46 -18.49 -3.46
N PHE A 321 -1.34 -17.17 -3.71
CA PHE A 321 -1.72 -16.15 -2.74
C PHE A 321 -3.19 -16.24 -2.37
N GLN A 322 -4.07 -16.48 -3.35
CA GLN A 322 -5.49 -16.63 -3.07
C GLN A 322 -5.77 -17.86 -2.20
N LYS A 323 -5.12 -19.00 -2.48
CA LYS A 323 -5.30 -20.22 -1.67
C LYS A 323 -4.87 -20.02 -0.21
N GLN A 324 -3.78 -19.27 0.03
CA GLN A 324 -3.39 -18.91 1.38
C GLN A 324 -4.42 -17.99 2.04
N TRP A 325 -4.91 -16.96 1.35
CA TRP A 325 -6.00 -16.13 1.89
C TRP A 325 -7.28 -16.93 2.17
N ASP A 326 -7.68 -17.84 1.28
CA ASP A 326 -8.86 -18.67 1.46
C ASP A 326 -8.73 -19.55 2.71
N HIS A 327 -7.54 -20.10 2.97
CA HIS A 327 -7.27 -20.83 4.20
C HIS A 327 -7.32 -19.92 5.44
N ALA A 328 -6.71 -18.74 5.38
CA ALA A 328 -6.75 -17.77 6.48
C ALA A 328 -8.18 -17.32 6.80
N LEU A 329 -9.04 -17.15 5.78
CA LEU A 329 -10.46 -16.83 5.95
C LEU A 329 -11.24 -17.96 6.61
N GLN A 330 -10.86 -19.22 6.38
CA GLN A 330 -11.48 -20.39 7.00
C GLN A 330 -11.05 -20.54 8.47
N VAL A 331 -9.77 -20.32 8.77
CA VAL A 331 -9.23 -20.43 10.14
C VAL A 331 -9.60 -19.22 11.00
N ASP A 332 -9.80 -18.06 10.39
CA ASP A 332 -10.19 -16.80 11.04
C ASP A 332 -9.25 -16.38 12.19
N PRO A 333 -7.93 -16.21 11.95
CA PRO A 333 -6.98 -15.73 12.96
C PRO A 333 -7.33 -14.30 13.42
N ASP A 334 -6.75 -13.82 14.52
CA ASP A 334 -6.87 -12.40 14.88
C ASP A 334 -6.00 -11.52 13.99
N THR A 335 -4.85 -12.03 13.55
CA THR A 335 -3.94 -11.29 12.68
C THR A 335 -3.56 -12.12 11.46
N VAL A 336 -3.69 -11.52 10.27
CA VAL A 336 -3.04 -12.01 9.05
C VAL A 336 -1.80 -11.18 8.78
N PHE A 337 -0.68 -11.83 8.47
CA PHE A 337 0.57 -11.17 8.15
C PHE A 337 0.94 -11.40 6.68
N VAL A 338 0.96 -10.33 5.89
CA VAL A 338 1.27 -10.40 4.45
C VAL A 338 2.78 -10.38 4.24
N GLY A 339 3.27 -11.36 3.47
CA GLY A 339 4.69 -11.69 3.36
C GLY A 339 5.59 -10.63 2.76
N GLY A 340 5.07 -9.65 2.01
CA GLY A 340 5.91 -8.53 1.60
C GLY A 340 5.27 -7.42 0.77
N TRP A 341 5.71 -6.20 1.04
CA TRP A 341 5.60 -5.00 0.22
C TRP A 341 6.98 -4.37 0.07
N ASN A 342 7.40 -4.09 -1.17
CA ASN A 342 8.64 -3.46 -1.59
C ASN A 342 9.96 -4.28 -1.52
N GLU A 343 9.88 -5.61 -1.48
CA GLU A 343 11.06 -6.50 -1.58
C GLU A 343 11.57 -6.64 -3.02
N TRP A 344 12.14 -5.57 -3.55
CA TRP A 344 12.54 -5.53 -4.97
C TRP A 344 13.86 -6.20 -5.30
N ILE A 345 14.76 -6.32 -4.33
CA ILE A 345 16.16 -6.66 -4.60
C ILE A 345 16.61 -7.91 -3.86
N ALA A 346 17.59 -8.61 -4.44
CA ALA A 346 18.45 -9.56 -3.76
C ALA A 346 19.92 -9.29 -4.14
N TYR A 347 20.85 -9.59 -3.24
CA TYR A 347 22.27 -9.55 -3.61
C TYR A 347 22.62 -10.76 -4.49
N LYS A 348 23.27 -10.49 -5.63
CA LYS A 348 23.96 -11.53 -6.39
C LYS A 348 25.23 -11.94 -5.64
N GLN A 349 25.31 -13.18 -5.19
CA GLN A 349 26.45 -13.66 -4.40
C GLN A 349 26.71 -15.15 -4.62
N PRO A 350 27.94 -15.65 -4.39
CA PRO A 350 28.25 -17.07 -4.55
C PRO A 350 27.40 -17.96 -3.63
N TYR A 351 26.97 -19.10 -4.15
CA TYR A 351 26.26 -20.14 -3.40
C TYR A 351 26.52 -21.53 -3.99
N GLY A 352 27.41 -22.28 -3.35
CA GLY A 352 27.87 -23.57 -3.87
C GLY A 352 28.65 -23.38 -5.17
N ASP A 353 28.11 -23.90 -6.27
CA ASP A 353 28.72 -23.96 -7.60
C ASP A 353 28.27 -22.85 -8.57
N GLU A 354 27.38 -21.94 -8.16
CA GLU A 354 26.89 -20.81 -8.96
C GLU A 354 26.62 -19.56 -8.11
N TYR A 355 26.29 -18.43 -8.73
CA TYR A 355 25.72 -17.28 -8.03
C TYR A 355 24.23 -17.51 -7.72
N MET A 356 23.74 -16.90 -6.65
CA MET A 356 22.32 -16.93 -6.28
C MET A 356 21.68 -15.55 -6.24
N LEU A 357 20.36 -15.56 -6.36
CA LEU A 357 19.45 -14.54 -5.86
C LEU A 357 18.51 -15.23 -4.86
N CYS A 358 18.60 -14.85 -3.57
CA CYS A 358 18.01 -15.61 -2.47
C CYS A 358 16.48 -15.55 -2.44
N ASP A 359 15.92 -14.35 -2.27
CA ASP A 359 14.49 -14.15 -1.98
C ASP A 359 13.72 -13.46 -3.11
N ALA A 360 14.46 -12.88 -4.07
CA ALA A 360 13.95 -12.09 -5.18
C ALA A 360 14.77 -12.38 -6.43
N ALA A 361 14.33 -13.35 -7.24
CA ALA A 361 15.04 -13.81 -8.43
C ALA A 361 14.38 -13.35 -9.73
N ASP A 362 13.06 -13.46 -9.85
CA ASP A 362 12.27 -12.98 -11.00
C ASP A 362 10.81 -12.74 -10.60
N ILE A 363 9.93 -12.51 -11.58
CA ILE A 363 8.50 -12.31 -11.33
C ILE A 363 7.81 -13.52 -10.69
N GLU A 364 8.22 -14.76 -10.97
CA GLU A 364 7.60 -15.95 -10.38
C GLU A 364 8.14 -16.21 -8.98
N TYR A 365 9.45 -16.05 -8.81
CA TYR A 365 10.19 -16.32 -7.58
C TYR A 365 10.62 -15.00 -6.93
N SER A 366 9.62 -14.27 -6.44
CA SER A 366 9.75 -13.08 -5.59
C SER A 366 8.49 -12.93 -4.73
N ARG A 367 8.62 -12.33 -3.53
CA ARG A 367 7.50 -12.22 -2.57
C ARG A 367 6.81 -10.86 -2.57
N ASP A 368 7.32 -9.92 -3.35
CA ASP A 368 6.82 -8.55 -3.37
C ASP A 368 5.44 -8.43 -4.04
N ILE A 369 4.59 -7.51 -3.56
CA ILE A 369 3.30 -7.20 -4.19
C ILE A 369 3.15 -5.72 -4.54
N GLU A 370 4.20 -4.92 -4.38
CA GLU A 370 4.20 -3.52 -4.78
C GLU A 370 3.96 -3.39 -6.30
N PRO A 371 3.25 -2.34 -6.75
CA PRO A 371 3.00 -2.15 -8.17
C PRO A 371 4.27 -2.09 -9.02
N MET A 372 4.19 -2.71 -10.19
CA MET A 372 5.31 -2.82 -11.12
C MET A 372 5.01 -2.15 -12.47
N ARG A 373 6.06 -1.85 -13.25
CA ARG A 373 5.88 -1.47 -14.67
C ARG A 373 5.69 -2.73 -15.51
N GLY A 374 4.60 -2.78 -16.26
CA GLY A 374 4.22 -3.99 -16.99
C GLY A 374 3.88 -5.14 -16.04
N GLY A 375 4.02 -6.39 -16.49
CA GLY A 375 3.79 -7.58 -15.66
C GLY A 375 2.38 -7.59 -15.04
N TYR A 376 2.31 -7.67 -13.71
CA TYR A 376 1.05 -7.68 -12.97
C TYR A 376 0.48 -6.29 -12.66
N GLU A 377 1.19 -5.20 -13.00
CA GLU A 377 0.78 -3.82 -12.68
C GLU A 377 0.45 -3.65 -11.18
N ASP A 378 -0.79 -3.34 -10.81
CA ASP A 378 -1.28 -3.22 -9.43
C ASP A 378 -2.22 -4.36 -9.01
N ALA A 379 -2.23 -5.47 -9.75
CA ALA A 379 -3.23 -6.52 -9.57
C ALA A 379 -3.15 -7.20 -8.19
N PHE A 380 -1.94 -7.44 -7.66
CA PHE A 380 -1.76 -7.98 -6.31
C PHE A 380 -2.17 -6.99 -5.20
N TYR A 381 -2.03 -5.68 -5.44
CA TYR A 381 -2.58 -4.66 -4.55
C TYR A 381 -4.12 -4.75 -4.51
N ILE A 382 -4.78 -4.86 -5.67
CA ILE A 382 -6.25 -5.05 -5.72
C ILE A 382 -6.68 -6.36 -5.05
N GLN A 383 -5.94 -7.46 -5.27
CA GLN A 383 -6.18 -8.75 -4.61
C GLN A 383 -6.04 -8.66 -3.09
N MET A 384 -4.99 -7.99 -2.58
CA MET A 384 -4.81 -7.76 -1.16
C MET A 384 -5.99 -7.00 -0.55
N ILE A 385 -6.41 -5.87 -1.17
CA ILE A 385 -7.56 -5.10 -0.65
C ILE A 385 -8.83 -5.96 -0.58
N LYS A 386 -9.10 -6.72 -1.64
CA LYS A 386 -10.24 -7.63 -1.70
C LYS A 386 -10.23 -8.61 -0.51
N ASN A 387 -9.10 -9.25 -0.24
CA ASN A 387 -8.98 -10.23 0.82
C ASN A 387 -8.99 -9.59 2.23
N ILE A 388 -8.36 -8.42 2.42
CA ILE A 388 -8.45 -7.65 3.68
C ILE A 388 -9.91 -7.32 4.00
N ARG A 389 -10.69 -6.89 3.00
CA ARG A 389 -12.12 -6.57 3.18
C ARG A 389 -12.98 -7.80 3.46
N GLN A 390 -12.65 -8.95 2.87
CA GLN A 390 -13.34 -10.20 3.21
C GLN A 390 -13.01 -10.65 4.64
N PHE A 391 -11.75 -10.55 5.05
CA PHE A 391 -11.27 -10.97 6.36
C PHE A 391 -11.86 -10.11 7.48
N LYS A 392 -11.59 -8.80 7.43
CA LYS A 392 -11.93 -7.87 8.51
C LYS A 392 -12.92 -6.78 8.13
N GLY A 393 -13.38 -6.67 6.90
CA GLY A 393 -14.36 -5.66 6.51
C GLY A 393 -15.74 -5.91 7.12
N ILE A 394 -16.44 -4.83 7.49
CA ILE A 394 -17.86 -4.88 7.86
C ILE A 394 -18.66 -4.51 6.61
N SER A 395 -19.58 -5.40 6.19
CA SER A 395 -20.39 -5.18 5.00
C SER A 395 -21.11 -3.83 5.04
N ASN A 396 -20.99 -3.07 3.96
CA ASN A 396 -21.67 -1.78 3.86
C ASN A 396 -23.13 -1.98 3.45
N LYS A 397 -24.05 -1.81 4.41
CA LYS A 397 -25.51 -1.83 4.18
C LYS A 397 -26.14 -0.43 4.16
N ALA A 398 -25.32 0.62 4.06
CA ALA A 398 -25.84 1.98 4.03
C ALA A 398 -26.78 2.17 2.84
N ALA A 399 -27.90 2.87 3.09
CA ALA A 399 -28.76 3.38 2.05
C ALA A 399 -27.96 4.26 1.08
N GLY A 400 -28.50 4.46 -0.13
CA GLY A 400 -27.91 5.41 -1.06
C GLY A 400 -28.04 6.85 -0.53
N HIS A 401 -27.64 7.80 -1.36
CA HIS A 401 -27.85 9.19 -1.08
C HIS A 401 -29.18 9.64 -1.68
N ALA A 402 -29.97 10.38 -0.91
CA ALA A 402 -31.18 11.05 -1.40
C ALA A 402 -30.84 12.07 -2.50
N ALA A 403 -31.78 12.29 -3.42
CA ALA A 403 -31.63 13.26 -4.49
C ALA A 403 -31.57 14.70 -3.95
N THR A 404 -30.68 15.50 -4.51
CA THR A 404 -30.59 16.95 -4.27
C THR A 404 -30.19 17.61 -5.57
N THR A 405 -31.10 18.41 -6.14
CA THR A 405 -30.84 19.21 -7.35
C THR A 405 -29.93 20.37 -7.01
N ILE A 406 -28.93 20.60 -7.87
CA ILE A 406 -28.02 21.75 -7.78
C ILE A 406 -28.24 22.65 -9.00
N ASP A 407 -28.35 23.95 -8.75
CA ASP A 407 -28.22 24.97 -9.78
C ASP A 407 -26.77 25.45 -9.82
N ILE A 408 -26.00 24.97 -10.80
CA ILE A 408 -24.55 25.24 -10.89
C ILE A 408 -24.21 26.70 -11.20
N ALA A 409 -25.19 27.50 -11.68
CA ALA A 409 -25.01 28.92 -11.93
C ALA A 409 -25.13 29.77 -10.65
N LYS A 410 -25.60 29.18 -9.55
CA LYS A 410 -25.75 29.83 -8.24
C LYS A 410 -24.57 29.50 -7.32
N SER A 411 -24.61 30.09 -6.12
CA SER A 411 -23.61 29.91 -5.08
C SER A 411 -23.39 28.43 -4.74
N THR A 412 -22.13 28.10 -4.44
CA THR A 412 -21.71 26.78 -3.96
C THR A 412 -22.22 26.45 -2.55
N ALA A 413 -22.86 27.39 -1.86
CA ALA A 413 -23.50 27.15 -0.55
C ALA A 413 -24.52 26.01 -0.57
N GLN A 414 -25.15 25.74 -1.72
CA GLN A 414 -26.07 24.61 -1.92
C GLN A 414 -25.42 23.25 -1.59
N TRP A 415 -24.09 23.14 -1.78
CA TRP A 415 -23.35 21.91 -1.54
C TRP A 415 -23.10 21.62 -0.06
N ALA A 416 -23.31 22.59 0.83
CA ALA A 416 -22.98 22.46 2.26
C ALA A 416 -23.61 21.22 2.90
N ASN A 417 -24.84 20.89 2.49
CA ASN A 417 -25.63 19.78 3.04
C ASN A 417 -25.57 18.50 2.19
N VAL A 418 -24.76 18.45 1.12
CA VAL A 418 -24.60 17.23 0.30
C VAL A 418 -23.75 16.22 1.09
N PRO A 419 -24.29 15.04 1.44
CA PRO A 419 -23.63 14.11 2.36
C PRO A 419 -22.52 13.27 1.71
N ALA A 420 -22.54 13.11 0.39
CA ALA A 420 -21.53 12.34 -0.32
C ALA A 420 -20.27 13.19 -0.55
N VAL A 421 -19.37 13.17 0.42
CA VAL A 421 -18.10 13.92 0.41
C VAL A 421 -16.93 12.93 0.37
N TYR A 422 -16.02 13.13 -0.57
CA TYR A 422 -14.82 12.30 -0.76
C TYR A 422 -13.58 13.20 -0.69
N LYS A 423 -12.57 12.79 0.09
CA LYS A 423 -11.35 13.56 0.32
C LYS A 423 -10.15 12.91 -0.33
N ASN A 424 -9.27 13.72 -0.90
CA ASN A 424 -7.98 13.23 -1.37
C ASN A 424 -7.03 13.03 -0.17
N ILE A 425 -6.27 11.94 -0.20
CA ILE A 425 -5.22 11.70 0.79
C ILE A 425 -4.02 12.63 0.60
N ASP A 426 -3.83 13.13 -0.61
CA ASP A 426 -2.81 14.15 -0.90
C ASP A 426 -3.27 15.51 -0.37
N ARG A 427 -2.83 15.88 0.83
CA ARG A 427 -3.05 17.25 1.33
C ARG A 427 -2.13 18.26 0.67
N THR A 428 -0.86 17.91 0.50
CA THR A 428 0.18 18.80 -0.03
C THR A 428 0.70 18.26 -1.37
N PRO A 429 0.89 19.12 -2.40
CA PRO A 429 1.45 18.69 -3.66
C PRO A 429 2.96 18.53 -3.54
N GLU A 430 3.48 17.39 -3.99
CA GLU A 430 4.87 17.00 -3.78
C GLU A 430 5.59 16.74 -5.10
N SER A 431 6.77 17.33 -5.26
CA SER A 431 7.71 17.01 -6.33
C SER A 431 8.67 15.90 -5.90
N ARG A 432 9.34 15.30 -6.87
CA ARG A 432 10.43 14.34 -6.69
C ARG A 432 11.72 14.92 -7.24
N ALA A 433 12.79 14.77 -6.49
CA ALA A 433 14.16 15.04 -6.92
C ALA A 433 15.09 14.17 -6.05
N HIS A 434 15.30 12.92 -6.44
CA HIS A 434 16.03 11.96 -5.62
C HIS A 434 16.82 10.96 -6.47
N TYR A 435 17.97 10.54 -5.98
CA TYR A 435 18.72 9.43 -6.59
C TYR A 435 17.96 8.11 -6.44
N GLY A 436 18.08 7.23 -7.42
CA GLY A 436 17.59 5.85 -7.31
C GLY A 436 18.45 5.00 -6.37
N ALA A 437 18.32 3.68 -6.48
CA ALA A 437 19.16 2.72 -5.77
C ALA A 437 20.66 2.88 -6.08
N SER A 438 20.99 3.54 -7.19
CA SER A 438 22.34 3.96 -7.57
C SER A 438 22.38 5.46 -7.85
N LYS A 439 23.50 6.12 -7.51
CA LYS A 439 23.76 7.53 -7.83
C LYS A 439 23.85 7.82 -9.34
N LYS A 440 23.90 6.79 -10.19
CA LYS A 440 23.85 6.91 -11.65
C LYS A 440 22.46 7.23 -12.20
N VAL A 441 21.42 7.08 -11.39
CA VAL A 441 20.03 7.35 -11.80
C VAL A 441 19.45 8.41 -10.87
N PHE A 442 18.92 9.49 -11.46
CA PHE A 442 18.26 10.56 -10.74
C PHE A 442 16.82 10.71 -11.26
N TYR A 443 15.85 10.65 -10.35
CA TYR A 443 14.43 10.74 -10.69
C TYR A 443 13.92 12.15 -10.38
N THR A 444 13.18 12.71 -11.33
CA THR A 444 12.43 13.95 -11.16
C THR A 444 10.96 13.75 -11.46
N GLN A 445 10.11 14.46 -10.72
CA GLN A 445 8.67 14.55 -10.98
C GLN A 445 8.21 15.92 -10.50
N PRO A 446 7.59 16.77 -11.34
CA PRO A 446 6.99 18.01 -10.86
C PRO A 446 5.83 17.74 -9.90
N ALA A 447 5.65 18.63 -8.93
CA ALA A 447 4.47 18.63 -8.09
C ALA A 447 3.20 18.87 -8.94
N PRO A 448 2.04 18.32 -8.57
CA PRO A 448 0.80 18.58 -9.27
C PRO A 448 0.48 20.07 -9.30
N VAL A 449 0.11 20.60 -10.47
CA VAL A 449 -0.28 22.01 -10.62
C VAL A 449 -1.60 22.28 -9.90
N ASN A 450 -2.62 21.46 -10.18
CA ASN A 450 -3.88 21.48 -9.46
C ASN A 450 -3.92 20.32 -8.48
N ASN A 451 -3.67 20.61 -7.20
CA ASN A 451 -3.79 19.65 -6.14
C ASN A 451 -5.27 19.47 -5.73
N LEU A 452 -5.90 18.37 -6.15
CA LEU A 452 -7.31 18.09 -5.87
C LEU A 452 -7.49 17.68 -4.40
N GLN A 453 -8.51 18.20 -3.73
CA GLN A 453 -8.70 18.07 -2.28
C GLN A 453 -10.01 17.38 -1.90
N GLU A 454 -11.13 17.76 -2.53
CA GLU A 454 -12.46 17.30 -2.13
C GLU A 454 -13.37 17.15 -3.36
N LEU A 455 -14.20 16.11 -3.33
CA LEU A 455 -15.31 15.90 -4.26
C LEU A 455 -16.61 15.83 -3.48
N ARG A 456 -17.67 16.43 -4.04
CA ARG A 456 -19.05 16.16 -3.62
C ARG A 456 -19.88 15.71 -4.81
N VAL A 457 -20.78 14.77 -4.56
CA VAL A 457 -21.64 14.19 -5.61
C VAL A 457 -23.09 14.18 -5.16
N THR A 458 -23.99 14.60 -6.05
CA THR A 458 -25.43 14.44 -5.87
C THR A 458 -26.09 14.15 -7.21
N HIS A 459 -27.39 13.87 -7.21
CA HIS A 459 -28.16 13.60 -8.41
C HIS A 459 -29.60 14.11 -8.29
N ASP A 460 -30.27 14.17 -9.44
CA ASP A 460 -31.72 14.21 -9.55
C ASP A 460 -32.21 13.29 -10.68
N ASN A 461 -33.47 13.43 -11.09
CA ASN A 461 -34.06 12.61 -12.15
C ASN A 461 -33.43 12.83 -13.53
N LYS A 462 -32.68 13.92 -13.74
CA LYS A 462 -32.12 14.33 -15.04
C LYS A 462 -30.59 14.38 -15.04
N HIS A 463 -29.95 14.69 -13.92
CA HIS A 463 -28.52 14.98 -13.87
C HIS A 463 -27.80 14.28 -12.71
N PHE A 464 -26.51 14.03 -12.92
CA PHE A 464 -25.53 13.95 -11.85
C PHE A 464 -24.86 15.31 -11.69
N TYR A 465 -24.55 15.68 -10.46
CA TYR A 465 -23.84 16.90 -10.13
C TYR A 465 -22.54 16.56 -9.41
N PHE A 466 -21.45 17.23 -9.79
CA PHE A 466 -20.16 17.12 -9.11
C PHE A 466 -19.65 18.49 -8.71
N LEU A 467 -19.14 18.60 -7.47
CA LEU A 467 -18.28 19.70 -7.04
C LEU A 467 -16.86 19.16 -6.91
N VAL A 468 -15.92 19.77 -7.62
CA VAL A 468 -14.49 19.50 -7.50
C VAL A 468 -13.82 20.68 -6.83
N LYS A 469 -13.08 20.43 -5.75
CA LYS A 469 -12.31 21.43 -5.03
C LYS A 469 -10.81 21.13 -5.13
N ALA A 470 -10.04 22.12 -5.58
CA ALA A 470 -8.60 22.13 -5.50
C ALA A 470 -8.11 22.96 -4.29
N GLU A 471 -6.85 22.77 -3.91
CA GLU A 471 -6.17 23.54 -2.86
C GLU A 471 -6.11 25.04 -3.20
N LYS A 472 -5.79 25.36 -4.46
CA LYS A 472 -5.61 26.71 -5.00
C LYS A 472 -6.54 26.93 -6.20
N PRO A 473 -6.73 28.19 -6.65
CA PRO A 473 -7.47 28.45 -7.88
C PRO A 473 -6.96 27.59 -9.04
N PHE A 474 -7.89 27.01 -9.81
CA PHE A 474 -7.54 26.12 -10.92
C PHE A 474 -6.68 26.85 -11.95
N VAL A 475 -5.55 26.24 -12.30
CA VAL A 475 -4.67 26.67 -13.38
C VAL A 475 -4.92 25.78 -14.59
N HIS A 476 -5.18 26.40 -15.73
CA HIS A 476 -5.51 25.71 -16.96
C HIS A 476 -4.26 25.38 -17.74
N SER A 477 -4.08 24.10 -18.05
CA SER A 477 -3.04 23.65 -18.99
C SER A 477 -3.40 24.09 -20.41
N SER A 478 -2.42 24.58 -21.16
CA SER A 478 -2.55 24.78 -22.61
C SER A 478 -2.49 23.45 -23.38
N ASP A 479 -2.03 22.37 -22.74
CA ASP A 479 -2.06 21.02 -23.29
C ASP A 479 -3.41 20.35 -22.99
N ALA A 480 -4.25 20.27 -24.03
CA ALA A 480 -5.57 19.65 -23.96
C ALA A 480 -5.55 18.15 -23.59
N LYS A 481 -4.38 17.50 -23.55
CA LYS A 481 -4.24 16.09 -23.19
C LYS A 481 -4.10 15.87 -21.68
N SER A 482 -3.70 16.87 -20.90
CA SER A 482 -3.35 16.73 -19.48
C SER A 482 -4.28 17.50 -18.52
N GLY A 483 -5.37 18.09 -19.01
CA GLY A 483 -6.34 18.81 -18.16
C GLY A 483 -7.21 17.91 -17.27
N LEU A 484 -8.09 18.54 -16.49
CA LEU A 484 -9.02 17.88 -15.57
C LEU A 484 -9.92 16.87 -16.29
N GLN A 485 -9.99 15.65 -15.77
CA GLN A 485 -10.81 14.55 -16.27
C GLN A 485 -11.63 13.96 -15.13
N LEU A 486 -12.93 13.77 -15.37
CA LEU A 486 -13.82 12.96 -14.54
C LEU A 486 -14.15 11.66 -15.31
N LEU A 487 -13.65 10.54 -14.80
CA LEU A 487 -13.89 9.20 -15.33
C LEU A 487 -15.07 8.56 -14.60
N ILE A 488 -16.01 7.96 -15.33
CA ILE A 488 -17.23 7.35 -14.76
C ILE A 488 -17.46 5.95 -15.34
N GLY A 489 -17.77 4.99 -14.46
CA GLY A 489 -18.39 3.72 -14.79
C GLY A 489 -19.70 3.53 -14.01
N LYS A 490 -20.65 2.78 -14.58
CA LYS A 490 -21.97 2.56 -13.98
C LYS A 490 -22.05 1.21 -13.27
N GLY A 491 -22.90 1.08 -12.25
CA GLY A 491 -23.12 -0.18 -11.54
C GLY A 491 -21.90 -0.61 -10.73
N ASP A 492 -21.69 -1.92 -10.59
CA ASP A 492 -20.49 -2.45 -9.93
C ASP A 492 -19.26 -2.36 -10.85
N PRO A 493 -18.05 -2.16 -10.27
CA PRO A 493 -16.80 -2.23 -11.01
C PRO A 493 -16.63 -3.58 -11.71
N ALA A 494 -16.44 -3.53 -13.02
CA ALA A 494 -16.25 -4.68 -13.89
C ALA A 494 -15.34 -4.30 -15.06
N VAL A 495 -14.73 -5.28 -15.73
CA VAL A 495 -13.92 -5.05 -16.93
C VAL A 495 -14.83 -4.66 -18.09
N LYS A 496 -14.94 -3.36 -18.33
CA LYS A 496 -15.73 -2.73 -19.40
C LYS A 496 -15.17 -1.35 -19.71
N GLY A 497 -15.49 -0.82 -20.90
CA GLY A 497 -14.90 0.44 -21.36
C GLY A 497 -13.37 0.40 -21.26
N TRP A 498 -12.75 1.48 -20.78
CA TRP A 498 -11.32 1.56 -20.48
C TRP A 498 -11.07 1.38 -18.98
N ASN A 499 -10.38 0.30 -18.57
CA ASN A 499 -10.04 0.02 -17.15
C ASN A 499 -11.25 0.10 -16.19
N GLY A 500 -12.44 -0.26 -16.67
CA GLY A 500 -13.69 -0.15 -15.94
C GLY A 500 -14.48 1.13 -16.20
N TYR A 501 -13.92 2.16 -16.82
CA TYR A 501 -14.63 3.41 -17.10
C TYR A 501 -15.27 3.43 -18.49
N GLU A 502 -16.55 3.75 -18.55
CA GLU A 502 -17.31 3.83 -19.80
C GLU A 502 -17.32 5.26 -20.38
N TYR A 503 -17.09 6.26 -19.53
CA TYR A 503 -17.20 7.68 -19.90
C TYR A 503 -16.08 8.52 -19.31
N VAL A 504 -15.73 9.59 -20.01
CA VAL A 504 -14.86 10.67 -19.54
C VAL A 504 -15.52 12.02 -19.79
N ILE A 505 -15.45 12.91 -18.80
CA ILE A 505 -15.93 14.28 -18.85
C ILE A 505 -14.75 15.22 -18.68
N GLU A 506 -14.58 16.15 -19.62
CA GLU A 506 -13.41 17.03 -19.70
C GLU A 506 -13.88 18.48 -19.87
N PRO A 507 -13.77 19.33 -18.83
CA PRO A 507 -14.07 20.75 -18.93
C PRO A 507 -13.18 21.44 -19.97
N ASP A 508 -13.80 22.26 -20.83
CA ASP A 508 -13.10 23.06 -21.83
C ASP A 508 -13.41 24.54 -21.59
N MET A 509 -12.42 25.25 -21.06
CA MET A 509 -12.52 26.67 -20.74
C MET A 509 -12.69 27.55 -21.98
N THR A 510 -12.27 27.09 -23.15
CA THR A 510 -12.40 27.87 -24.39
C THR A 510 -13.83 27.91 -24.88
N THR A 511 -14.59 26.82 -24.68
CA THR A 511 -15.98 26.71 -25.09
C THR A 511 -16.98 27.04 -23.98
N GLY A 512 -16.52 27.08 -22.73
CA GLY A 512 -17.39 27.20 -21.55
C GLY A 512 -18.28 25.96 -21.32
N LYS A 513 -17.95 24.83 -21.94
CA LYS A 513 -18.66 23.55 -21.81
C LYS A 513 -17.68 22.41 -21.55
N ALA A 514 -18.17 21.34 -20.94
CA ALA A 514 -17.41 20.12 -20.76
C ALA A 514 -17.77 19.10 -21.84
N ARG A 515 -16.78 18.47 -22.46
CA ARG A 515 -16.99 17.39 -23.42
C ARG A 515 -17.34 16.12 -22.67
N VAL A 516 -18.33 15.38 -23.17
CA VAL A 516 -18.68 14.06 -22.65
C VAL A 516 -18.36 13.04 -23.73
N SER A 517 -17.44 12.12 -23.45
CA SER A 517 -17.01 11.09 -24.40
C SER A 517 -17.22 9.70 -23.83
N LYS A 518 -17.63 8.77 -24.70
CA LYS A 518 -17.61 7.34 -24.41
C LYS A 518 -16.18 6.80 -24.61
N LEU A 519 -15.75 5.91 -23.73
CA LEU A 519 -14.45 5.24 -23.77
C LEU A 519 -14.60 3.81 -24.29
N ASP A 520 -13.69 3.40 -25.18
CA ASP A 520 -13.48 1.99 -25.52
C ASP A 520 -12.34 1.36 -24.70
N LYS A 521 -12.05 0.09 -24.93
CA LYS A 521 -10.97 -0.63 -24.22
C LYS A 521 -9.57 -0.04 -24.38
N GLY A 522 -9.32 0.71 -25.45
CA GLY A 522 -8.03 1.31 -25.79
C GLY A 522 -7.94 2.80 -25.45
N TYR A 523 -8.81 3.31 -24.57
CA TYR A 523 -8.91 4.73 -24.21
C TYR A 523 -9.33 5.65 -25.37
N LYS A 524 -9.87 5.10 -26.47
CA LYS A 524 -10.38 5.92 -27.57
C LYS A 524 -11.63 6.64 -27.10
N LYS A 525 -11.61 7.97 -27.24
CA LYS A 525 -12.72 8.87 -26.89
C LYS A 525 -13.62 9.06 -28.10
N THR A 526 -14.91 8.78 -27.94
CA THR A 526 -15.95 9.14 -28.91
C THR A 526 -16.85 10.20 -28.29
N LEU A 527 -16.84 11.43 -28.81
CA LEU A 527 -17.68 12.52 -28.32
C LEU A 527 -19.16 12.16 -28.51
N ILE A 528 -19.93 12.18 -27.42
CA ILE A 528 -21.37 11.88 -27.43
C ILE A 528 -22.24 13.07 -27.01
N GLY A 529 -21.62 14.16 -26.56
CA GLY A 529 -22.31 15.39 -26.22
C GLY A 529 -21.41 16.38 -25.49
N THR A 530 -22.01 17.49 -25.08
CA THR A 530 -21.38 18.47 -24.19
C THR A 530 -22.30 18.72 -23.00
N THR A 531 -21.73 19.22 -21.91
CA THR A 531 -22.46 19.53 -20.70
C THR A 531 -21.98 20.80 -20.04
N ALA A 532 -22.81 21.38 -19.17
CA ALA A 532 -22.50 22.64 -18.51
C ALA A 532 -21.55 22.41 -17.32
N PHE A 533 -20.63 23.35 -17.14
CA PHE A 533 -19.83 23.48 -15.93
C PHE A 533 -19.66 24.95 -15.56
N VAL A 534 -19.43 25.22 -14.28
CA VAL A 534 -19.10 26.55 -13.77
C VAL A 534 -17.86 26.43 -12.90
N GLN A 535 -16.87 27.25 -13.17
CA GLN A 535 -15.68 27.35 -12.33
C GLN A 535 -15.66 28.69 -11.60
N ASP A 536 -15.39 28.65 -10.30
CA ASP A 536 -15.07 29.82 -9.48
C ASP A 536 -13.82 29.51 -8.66
N LYS A 537 -12.71 30.19 -8.99
CA LYS A 537 -11.41 30.03 -8.35
C LYS A 537 -10.99 28.55 -8.26
N ASN A 538 -11.06 27.97 -7.07
CA ASN A 538 -10.62 26.60 -6.75
C ASN A 538 -11.78 25.59 -6.73
N LEU A 539 -12.97 26.00 -7.15
CA LEU A 539 -14.18 25.18 -7.22
C LEU A 539 -14.63 25.02 -8.66
N LEU A 540 -15.00 23.81 -9.04
CA LEU A 540 -15.59 23.48 -10.33
C LEU A 540 -16.86 22.66 -10.12
N GLN A 541 -17.98 23.16 -10.64
CA GLN A 541 -19.29 22.52 -10.60
C GLN A 541 -19.61 21.94 -11.97
N LEU A 542 -19.99 20.66 -12.03
CA LEU A 542 -20.47 19.99 -13.23
C LEU A 542 -21.92 19.59 -13.07
N GLN A 543 -22.71 19.77 -14.13
CA GLN A 543 -24.05 19.23 -14.26
C GLN A 543 -24.05 18.29 -15.45
N ILE A 544 -24.19 16.99 -15.25
CA ILE A 544 -24.03 15.96 -16.29
C ILE A 544 -25.38 15.27 -16.54
N PRO A 545 -26.00 15.43 -17.73
CA PRO A 545 -27.22 14.71 -18.08
C PRO A 545 -27.06 13.20 -17.96
N ARG A 546 -27.91 12.57 -17.17
CA ARG A 546 -27.94 11.11 -16.99
C ARG A 546 -28.13 10.38 -18.32
N GLN A 547 -28.87 10.97 -19.24
CA GLN A 547 -29.10 10.41 -20.57
C GLN A 547 -27.80 10.28 -21.39
N LEU A 548 -26.85 11.23 -21.27
CA LEU A 548 -25.57 11.13 -21.97
C LEU A 548 -24.74 9.94 -21.47
N LEU A 549 -24.89 9.59 -20.19
CA LEU A 549 -24.23 8.42 -19.60
C LEU A 549 -25.03 7.12 -19.79
N ALA A 550 -26.14 7.15 -20.54
CA ALA A 550 -27.11 6.06 -20.60
C ALA A 550 -27.45 5.52 -19.19
N ALA A 551 -27.68 6.43 -18.24
CA ALA A 551 -27.98 6.13 -16.84
C ALA A 551 -29.48 6.29 -16.57
N GLY A 552 -30.27 5.28 -16.94
CA GLY A 552 -31.72 5.25 -16.73
C GLY A 552 -32.12 4.97 -15.27
N LYS A 553 -33.37 4.51 -15.07
CA LYS A 553 -33.96 4.26 -13.74
C LYS A 553 -33.31 3.08 -13.03
N GLU A 554 -32.79 2.14 -13.79
CA GLU A 554 -32.08 0.93 -13.37
C GLU A 554 -30.66 1.21 -12.86
N THR A 555 -30.07 2.36 -13.21
CA THR A 555 -28.77 2.76 -12.64
C THR A 555 -28.96 3.17 -11.18
N GLN A 556 -28.45 2.36 -10.25
CA GLN A 556 -28.53 2.63 -8.80
C GLN A 556 -27.23 3.19 -8.22
N GLN A 557 -26.12 3.07 -8.94
CA GLN A 557 -24.82 3.57 -8.50
C GLN A 557 -23.89 3.86 -9.67
N ILE A 558 -22.91 4.71 -9.41
CA ILE A 558 -21.78 4.98 -10.29
C ILE A 558 -20.49 4.91 -9.47
N TYR A 559 -19.39 4.52 -10.11
CA TYR A 559 -18.05 4.74 -9.56
C TYR A 559 -17.29 5.71 -10.45
N PHE A 560 -16.42 6.49 -9.83
CA PHE A 560 -15.76 7.60 -10.51
C PHE A 560 -14.38 7.89 -9.93
N LYS A 561 -13.60 8.63 -10.74
CA LYS A 561 -12.30 9.19 -10.40
C LYS A 561 -12.19 10.57 -11.02
N VAL A 562 -11.59 11.50 -10.29
CA VAL A 562 -11.16 12.79 -10.87
C VAL A 562 -9.65 12.85 -10.89
N ALA A 563 -9.08 13.29 -12.00
CA ALA A 563 -7.65 13.43 -12.17
C ALA A 563 -7.32 14.70 -12.98
N ASP A 564 -6.19 15.34 -12.66
CA ASP A 564 -5.67 16.51 -13.36
C ASP A 564 -4.15 16.40 -13.51
N GLY A 565 -3.60 16.83 -14.64
CA GLY A 565 -2.15 16.85 -14.86
C GLY A 565 -1.51 15.48 -15.09
N ILE A 566 -2.29 14.46 -15.47
CA ILE A 566 -1.77 13.12 -15.76
C ILE A 566 -0.98 13.16 -17.08
N ALA A 567 0.30 12.79 -17.04
CA ALA A 567 1.20 12.91 -18.19
C ALA A 567 0.83 11.96 -19.35
N LYS A 568 0.29 10.78 -19.02
CA LYS A 568 -0.14 9.74 -19.96
C LYS A 568 -1.53 9.21 -19.55
N PRO A 569 -2.62 9.96 -19.80
CA PRO A 569 -3.95 9.61 -19.30
C PRO A 569 -4.51 8.28 -19.81
N ALA A 570 -3.97 7.74 -20.91
CA ALA A 570 -4.36 6.45 -21.48
C ALA A 570 -3.75 5.24 -20.75
N ASP A 571 -2.79 5.48 -19.86
CA ASP A 571 -2.15 4.48 -18.99
C ASP A 571 -2.65 4.68 -17.55
N ILE A 572 -3.39 3.70 -17.03
CA ILE A 572 -3.96 3.77 -15.68
C ILE A 572 -2.87 3.77 -14.60
N MET A 573 -1.69 3.20 -14.89
CA MET A 573 -0.58 3.17 -13.94
C MET A 573 0.06 4.55 -13.78
N GLU A 574 -0.11 5.45 -14.75
CA GLU A 574 0.35 6.84 -14.64
C GLU A 574 -0.40 7.63 -13.56
N TYR A 575 -1.59 7.20 -13.15
CA TYR A 575 -2.40 7.81 -12.08
C TYR A 575 -1.83 7.53 -10.67
N TYR A 576 -0.73 6.76 -10.57
CA TYR A 576 0.11 6.65 -9.36
C TYR A 576 1.34 7.57 -9.40
N ILE A 577 1.62 8.22 -10.54
CA ILE A 577 2.91 8.86 -10.82
C ILE A 577 2.74 10.38 -10.92
N SER A 578 2.06 10.85 -11.94
CA SER A 578 1.97 12.27 -12.28
C SER A 578 0.61 12.87 -11.96
N GLY A 579 0.58 14.20 -11.86
CA GLY A 579 -0.65 14.94 -11.60
C GLY A 579 -1.26 14.63 -10.24
N SER A 580 -2.52 15.05 -10.08
CA SER A 580 -3.34 14.76 -8.90
C SER A 580 -4.47 13.83 -9.32
N ALA A 581 -4.57 12.67 -8.68
CA ALA A 581 -5.63 11.70 -8.93
C ALA A 581 -6.34 11.35 -7.62
N MET A 582 -7.67 11.49 -7.59
CA MET A 582 -8.47 11.16 -6.42
C MET A 582 -9.62 10.18 -6.74
N PRO A 583 -9.56 8.93 -6.22
CA PRO A 583 -8.44 8.35 -5.48
C PRO A 583 -7.27 7.98 -6.43
N MET A 584 -6.10 7.68 -5.87
CA MET A 584 -4.89 7.34 -6.63
C MET A 584 -5.06 6.05 -7.47
N GLY A 585 -4.36 5.98 -8.61
CA GLY A 585 -4.17 4.71 -9.31
C GLY A 585 -5.39 4.14 -10.02
N ARG A 586 -5.72 2.86 -9.78
CA ARG A 586 -6.93 2.21 -10.31
C ARG A 586 -8.15 2.27 -9.38
N LEU A 587 -7.96 2.74 -8.15
CA LEU A 587 -9.06 2.90 -7.20
C LEU A 587 -10.10 3.90 -7.74
N SER A 588 -11.34 3.79 -7.31
CA SER A 588 -12.46 4.72 -7.60
C SER A 588 -13.26 4.99 -6.34
N TYR A 589 -13.94 6.13 -6.28
CA TYR A 589 -15.01 6.33 -5.30
C TYR A 589 -16.32 5.72 -5.81
N LEU A 590 -17.21 5.33 -4.89
CA LEU A 590 -18.54 4.79 -5.23
C LEU A 590 -19.63 5.72 -4.71
N TYR A 591 -20.50 6.18 -5.61
CA TYR A 591 -21.72 6.92 -5.27
C TYR A 591 -22.95 6.04 -5.51
N ARG A 592 -23.73 5.82 -4.45
CA ARG A 592 -25.01 5.10 -4.50
C ARG A 592 -26.17 6.09 -4.42
N MET A 593 -27.20 5.86 -5.22
CA MET A 593 -28.46 6.62 -5.19
C MET A 593 -29.49 5.85 -4.38
N ASP A 594 -30.30 6.57 -3.60
CA ASP A 594 -31.52 5.97 -3.06
C ASP A 594 -32.50 5.64 -4.18
N LYS A 595 -33.30 4.59 -3.96
CA LYS A 595 -34.30 4.12 -4.92
C LYS A 595 -35.49 5.06 -5.03
#